data_AF-A0A4Y2L8I0-F1
#
_entry.id   AF-A0A4Y2L8I0-F1
#
_cell.length_a   1.000
_cell.length_b   1.000
_cell.length_c   1.000
_cell.angle_alpha   90.00
_cell.angle_beta   90.00
_cell.angle_gamma   90.00
#
_symmetry.space_group_name_H-M   'P 1'
#
loop_
_entity.id
_entity.type
_entity.pdbx_description
1 polymer ?
#
loop_
_entity_poly.entity_id
_entity_poly.type
_entity_poly.pdbx_seq_one_letter_code
_entity_poly.pdbx_strand_id
1 'polypeptide(L)' 'MIAVRYARELKTTSLPLVANEKPDIPQELRVTRSTSRTIDISWSPPYSGNSRLLKYLLVYEESRDALSA' A
#
# COMPACT_ATOMS: atom_id res chain seq x y z
N MET A 1 15.11 -45.86 -41.74
CA MET A 1 14.84 -45.14 -40.47
C MET A 1 15.80 -43.97 -40.39
N ILE A 2 15.34 -42.79 -40.00
CA ILE A 2 15.95 -41.84 -39.05
C ILE A 2 15.08 -40.58 -39.09
N ALA A 3 14.26 -40.39 -38.06
CA ALA A 3 13.58 -39.13 -37.82
C ALA A 3 14.53 -38.24 -37.00
N VAL A 4 14.94 -37.11 -37.56
CA VAL A 4 15.73 -36.11 -36.83
C VAL A 4 14.79 -35.38 -35.88
N ARG A 5 14.79 -35.77 -34.60
CA ARG A 5 14.09 -35.02 -33.55
C ARG A 5 14.91 -33.77 -33.23
N TYR A 6 14.41 -32.61 -33.66
CA TYR A 6 14.88 -31.32 -33.14
C TYR A 6 13.80 -30.75 -32.21
N ALA A 7 13.67 -31.32 -31.02
CA ALA A 7 12.87 -30.72 -29.96
C ALA A 7 13.76 -29.70 -29.24
N ARG A 8 13.68 -28.43 -29.66
CA ARG A 8 14.24 -27.34 -28.86
C ARG A 8 13.37 -27.23 -27.62
N GLU A 9 13.90 -27.63 -26.47
CA GLU A 9 13.30 -27.31 -25.18
C GLU A 9 13.16 -25.78 -25.11
N LEU A 10 11.94 -25.29 -25.27
CA LEU A 10 11.60 -23.93 -24.90
C LEU A 10 11.66 -23.92 -23.38
N LYS A 11 12.83 -23.56 -22.81
CA LYS A 11 12.90 -23.12 -21.42
C LYS A 11 12.02 -21.88 -21.33
N THR A 12 10.77 -22.08 -20.97
CA THR A 12 9.89 -21.04 -20.48
C THR A 12 10.52 -20.51 -19.21
N THR A 13 11.35 -19.48 -19.36
CA THR A 13 11.83 -18.71 -18.22
C THR A 13 10.60 -17.98 -17.70
N SER A 14 9.91 -18.61 -16.76
CA SER A 14 8.85 -17.95 -16.00
C SER A 14 9.54 -16.85 -15.21
N LEU A 15 9.49 -15.62 -15.72
CA LEU A 15 9.86 -14.45 -14.94
C LEU A 15 9.04 -14.50 -13.65
N PRO A 16 9.65 -14.33 -12.47
CA PRO A 16 8.87 -14.22 -11.25
C PRO A 16 7.96 -13.00 -11.41
N LEU A 17 6.67 -13.26 -11.58
CA LEU A 17 5.63 -12.24 -11.55
C LEU A 17 5.62 -11.70 -10.11
N VAL A 18 6.36 -10.61 -9.87
CA VAL A 18 6.23 -9.85 -8.63
C VAL A 18 4.88 -9.14 -8.73
N ALA A 19 3.86 -9.73 -8.13
CA ALA A 19 2.55 -9.11 -8.05
C ALA A 19 2.67 -7.84 -7.21
N ASN A 20 2.25 -6.71 -7.78
CA ASN A 20 2.04 -5.49 -7.01
C ASN A 20 0.76 -5.69 -6.21
N GLU A 21 0.90 -5.65 -4.89
CA GLU A 21 -0.22 -5.73 -3.96
C GLU A 21 -0.71 -4.32 -3.62
N LYS A 22 -1.96 -4.22 -3.19
CA LYS A 22 -2.50 -2.97 -2.69
C LYS A 22 -1.71 -2.57 -1.42
N PRO A 23 -1.29 -1.30 -1.25
CA PRO A 23 -0.69 -0.85 -0.01
C PRO A 23 -1.62 -1.08 1.17
N ASP A 24 -1.05 -1.45 2.31
CA ASP A 24 -1.78 -1.61 3.55
C ASP A 24 -2.24 -0.25 4.12
N ILE A 25 -3.01 -0.32 5.21
CA ILE A 25 -3.47 0.88 5.93
C ILE A 25 -2.31 1.46 6.75
N PRO A 26 -2.11 2.80 6.74
CA PRO A 26 -1.11 3.44 7.59
C PRO A 26 -1.37 3.13 9.07
N GLN A 27 -0.30 2.94 9.83
CA GLN A 27 -0.40 2.58 11.25
C GLN A 27 -0.10 3.76 12.16
N GLU A 28 -0.45 3.66 13.43
CA GLU A 28 -0.04 4.61 14.48
C GLU A 28 -0.40 6.09 14.20
N LEU A 29 -1.58 6.33 13.61
CA LEU A 29 -2.09 7.68 13.43
C LEU A 29 -2.26 8.36 14.79
N ARG A 30 -1.51 9.43 15.02
CA ARG A 30 -1.51 10.20 16.26
C ARG A 30 -1.44 11.70 16.02
N VAL A 31 -2.00 12.47 16.94
CA VAL A 31 -1.82 13.92 17.02
C VAL A 31 -0.50 14.20 17.73
N THR A 32 0.39 14.95 17.08
CA THR A 32 1.68 15.34 17.66
C THR A 32 1.63 16.73 18.27
N ARG A 33 0.78 17.60 17.74
CA ARG A 33 0.56 18.95 18.27
C ARG A 33 -0.85 19.40 17.93
N SER A 34 -1.48 20.11 18.86
CA SER A 34 -2.74 20.80 18.62
C SER A 34 -2.62 22.28 19.00
N THR A 35 -3.25 23.12 18.19
CA THR A 35 -3.50 24.54 18.49
C THR A 35 -4.99 24.82 18.35
N SER A 36 -5.40 26.07 18.54
CA SER A 36 -6.81 26.46 18.36
C SER A 36 -7.31 26.32 16.92
N ARG A 37 -6.42 26.29 15.92
CA ARG A 37 -6.79 26.28 14.48
C ARG A 37 -6.02 25.25 13.65
N THR A 38 -5.03 24.58 14.22
CA THR A 38 -4.19 23.64 13.50
C THR A 38 -3.98 22.39 14.32
N ILE A 39 -3.89 21.25 13.64
CA ILE A 39 -3.56 19.96 14.24
C ILE A 39 -2.46 19.35 13.38
N ASP A 40 -1.35 19.02 14.01
CA ASP A 40 -0.28 18.25 13.39
C ASP A 40 -0.51 16.78 13.71
N ILE A 41 -0.52 15.96 12.67
CA ILE A 41 -0.71 14.51 12.77
C ILE A 41 0.50 13.79 12.17
N SER A 42 0.79 12.60 12.71
CA SER A 42 1.83 11.72 12.18
C SER A 42 1.33 10.28 12.18
N TRP A 43 1.78 9.51 11.21
CA TRP A 43 1.50 8.08 11.09
C TRP A 43 2.74 7.36 10.55
N SER A 44 2.76 6.05 10.72
CA SER A 44 3.81 5.16 10.21
C SER A 44 3.43 4.64 8.81
N PRO A 45 4.36 4.62 7.85
CA PRO A 45 4.07 4.23 6.48
C PRO A 45 3.61 2.76 6.41
N PRO A 46 2.61 2.41 5.59
CA PRO A 46 2.17 1.04 5.42
C PRO A 46 3.16 0.21 4.60
N TYR A 47 2.95 -1.10 4.58
CA TYR A 47 3.58 -1.95 3.58
C TYR A 47 3.07 -1.54 2.19
N SER A 48 3.99 -1.29 1.26
CA SER A 48 3.67 -0.69 -0.04
C SER A 48 3.33 -1.71 -1.13
N GLY A 49 3.23 -3.00 -0.79
CA GLY A 49 2.83 -4.06 -1.72
C GLY A 49 3.76 -4.17 -2.94
N ASN A 50 5.07 -4.04 -2.73
CA ASN A 50 6.09 -4.02 -3.79
C ASN A 50 5.99 -2.85 -4.79
N SER A 51 5.15 -1.86 -4.51
CA SER A 51 4.97 -0.67 -5.34
C SER A 51 5.37 0.61 -4.60
N ARG A 52 5.58 1.72 -5.32
CA ARG A 52 5.85 3.02 -4.70
C ARG A 52 4.55 3.65 -4.21
N LEU A 53 4.52 4.11 -2.97
CA LEU A 53 3.37 4.83 -2.46
C LEU A 53 3.27 6.23 -3.08
N LEU A 54 2.11 6.56 -3.65
CA LEU A 54 1.92 7.79 -4.43
C LEU A 54 1.33 8.95 -3.60
N LYS A 55 0.38 8.64 -2.72
CA LYS A 55 -0.36 9.65 -1.94
C LYS A 55 -1.07 9.01 -0.74
N TYR A 56 -1.42 9.85 0.22
CA TYR A 56 -2.35 9.53 1.31
C TYR A 56 -3.63 10.33 1.13
N LEU A 57 -4.77 9.74 1.50
CA LEU A 57 -6.05 10.44 1.60
C LEU A 57 -6.35 10.66 3.08
N LEU A 58 -6.45 11.93 3.49
CA LEU A 58 -6.86 12.30 4.84
C LEU A 58 -8.34 12.67 4.83
N VAL A 59 -9.10 12.05 5.71
CA VAL A 59 -10.52 12.37 5.93
C VAL A 59 -10.67 12.73 7.40
N TYR A 60 -11.36 13.84 7.66
CA TYR A 60 -11.73 14.25 9.00
C TYR A 60 -13.23 14.53 9.03
N GLU A 61 -13.85 14.24 10.16
CA GLU A 61 -15.25 14.54 10.42
C GLU A 61 -15.32 15.22 11.80
N GLU A 62 -16.18 16.23 11.92
CA GLU A 62 -16.44 16.84 13.22
C GLU A 62 -17.20 15.84 14.09
N SER A 63 -16.63 15.47 15.23
CA SER A 63 -17.32 14.58 16.18
C SER A 63 -18.55 15.30 16.72
N ARG A 64 -19.74 14.82 16.37
CA ARG A 64 -21.00 15.20 17.04
C ARG A 64 -21.09 14.50 18.40
N ASP A 65 -20.18 14.81 19.31
CA ASP A 65 -20.23 14.31 20.70
C ASP A 65 -19.91 15.44 21.69
N ALA A 66 -20.69 16.51 21.62
CA ALA A 66 -20.68 17.59 22.61
C ALA A 66 -22.09 18.02 23.08
N LEU A 67 -23.13 17.21 22.83
CA LEU A 67 -24.52 17.51 23.23
C LEU A 67 -25.29 16.31 23.83
N SER A 68 -24.59 15.36 24.45
CA SER A 68 -25.19 14.24 25.19
C SER A 68 -24.72 14.20 26.65
N ALA A 69 -24.92 15.29 27.39
CA ALA A 69 -24.91 15.30 28.86
C ALA A 69 -25.77 16.45 29.39
#